data_AF-A0A8T5GN83-F1
#
_entry.id   AF-A0A8T5GN83-F1
#
_cell.length_a   1.000
_cell.length_b   1.000
_cell.length_c   1.000
_cell.angle_alpha   90.00
_cell.angle_beta   90.00
_cell.angle_gamma   90.00
#
_symmetry.space_group_name_H-M   'P 1'
#
loop_
_entity.id
_entity.type
_entity.pdbx_description
1 polymer ?
#
loop_
_entity_poly.entity_id
_entity_poly.type
_entity_poly.pdbx_seq_one_letter_code
_entity_poly.pdbx_strand_id
1 'polypeptide(L)'
;MITTLISIFGSKTKAQEILLIQKNVKDVVRQGFYEQELLKVEQYCKKKNLFCIRSKFKIVLADDTGYSNKGFRVPEQDARQGMYFVYISRDEEKAWLAAYYELINNHTDLGLLLGYPECCVKFFSTQFNEHNSNPEHVPTNHFTNITKRDKDAVLISHFPCSSECEKSIELAKTYLAVLTKEDVQRAEELLEEIRVTQSQSQQDNGQNPLH
;
A
#
# COMPACT_ATOMS: atom_id res chain seq x y z
N MET A 1 -1.37 11.99 16.64
CA MET A 1 -0.75 12.66 15.46
C MET A 1 -1.41 12.19 14.17
N ILE A 2 -1.76 10.91 14.11
CA ILE A 2 -2.29 10.26 12.92
C ILE A 2 -3.67 10.78 12.52
N THR A 3 -4.51 11.19 13.49
CA THR A 3 -5.85 11.76 13.23
C THR A 3 -5.81 12.97 12.30
N THR A 4 -4.83 13.87 12.50
CA THR A 4 -4.65 15.02 11.62
C THR A 4 -4.25 14.58 10.22
N LEU A 5 -3.33 13.62 10.10
CA LEU A 5 -2.92 13.05 8.81
C LEU A 5 -4.10 12.38 8.10
N ILE A 6 -4.96 11.64 8.80
CA ILE A 6 -6.15 11.00 8.22
C ILE A 6 -7.07 12.05 7.57
N SER A 7 -7.27 13.21 8.20
CA SER A 7 -8.11 14.28 7.63
C SER A 7 -7.55 14.90 6.33
N ILE A 8 -6.26 14.70 6.06
CA ILE A 8 -5.56 15.21 4.86
C ILE A 8 -5.46 14.12 3.79
N PHE A 9 -5.05 12.92 4.19
CA PHE A 9 -4.72 11.82 3.29
C PHE A 9 -5.88 10.83 3.10
N GLY A 10 -6.97 10.97 3.84
CA GLY A 10 -8.23 10.26 3.62
C GLY A 10 -8.34 8.84 4.19
N SER A 11 -7.22 8.22 4.57
CA SER A 11 -7.21 6.83 5.09
C SER A 11 -6.18 6.65 6.20
N LYS A 12 -6.37 5.65 7.07
CA LYS A 12 -5.40 5.36 8.13
C LYS A 12 -4.10 4.83 7.54
N THR A 13 -4.13 3.97 6.53
CA THR A 13 -2.91 3.43 5.89
C THR A 13 -2.10 4.53 5.24
N LYS A 14 -2.75 5.42 4.47
CA LYS A 14 -2.05 6.53 3.82
C LYS A 14 -1.39 7.45 4.85
N ALA A 15 -2.10 7.76 5.93
CA ALA A 15 -1.58 8.56 7.04
C ALA A 15 -0.36 7.91 7.72
N GLN A 16 -0.39 6.59 7.96
CA GLN A 16 0.74 5.85 8.55
C GLN A 16 1.97 5.94 7.67
N GLU A 17 1.84 5.73 6.36
CA GLU A 17 2.96 5.82 5.43
C GLU A 17 3.60 7.22 5.39
N ILE A 18 2.80 8.29 5.46
CA ILE A 18 3.32 9.65 5.56
C ILE A 18 4.08 9.88 6.87
N LEU A 19 3.60 9.30 7.98
CA LEU A 19 4.34 9.32 9.23
C LEU A 19 5.70 8.61 9.09
N LEU A 20 5.78 7.48 8.37
CA LEU A 20 7.04 6.78 8.13
C LEU A 20 8.04 7.63 7.32
N ILE A 21 7.57 8.38 6.32
CA ILE A 21 8.40 9.38 5.60
C ILE A 21 8.94 10.43 6.58
N GLN A 22 8.08 10.97 7.45
CA GLN A 22 8.47 12.03 8.40
C GLN A 22 9.47 11.56 9.46
N LYS A 23 9.50 10.26 9.74
CA LYS A 23 10.40 9.64 10.70
C LYS A 23 11.65 9.03 10.05
N ASN A 24 11.85 9.24 8.74
CA ASN A 24 13.00 8.74 7.98
C ASN A 24 13.12 7.22 8.00
N VAL A 25 11.98 6.55 8.05
CA VAL A 25 11.89 5.09 8.07
C VAL A 25 11.54 4.57 6.68
N LYS A 26 10.85 5.40 5.89
CA LYS A 26 10.54 5.14 4.48
C LYS A 26 11.01 6.32 3.64
N ASP A 27 11.55 6.06 2.46
CA ASP A 27 12.07 7.10 1.57
C ASP A 27 11.01 7.63 0.61
N VAL A 28 10.18 6.74 0.05
CA VAL A 28 9.16 7.06 -0.94
C VAL A 28 7.88 6.31 -0.64
N VAL A 29 6.73 6.96 -0.84
CA VAL A 29 5.42 6.31 -0.82
C VAL A 29 4.68 6.60 -2.12
N ARG A 30 3.86 5.63 -2.54
CA ARG A 30 2.97 5.74 -3.70
C ARG A 30 1.54 5.59 -3.22
N GLN A 31 0.73 6.63 -3.40
CA GLN A 31 -0.64 6.67 -2.91
C GLN A 31 -1.59 7.17 -3.99
N GLY A 32 -2.80 6.62 -4.02
CA GLY A 32 -3.85 7.06 -4.95
C GLY A 32 -4.75 8.12 -4.34
N PHE A 33 -5.04 9.19 -5.08
CA PHE A 33 -5.95 10.26 -4.66
C PHE A 33 -6.88 10.68 -5.78
N TYR A 34 -8.12 10.98 -5.45
CA TYR A 34 -9.04 11.67 -6.35
C TYR A 34 -8.72 13.17 -6.41
N GLU A 35 -9.15 13.84 -7.48
CA GLU A 35 -8.85 15.25 -7.75
C GLU A 35 -9.18 16.16 -6.55
N GLN A 36 -10.32 15.93 -5.90
CA GLN A 36 -10.78 16.73 -4.74
C GLN A 36 -9.88 16.59 -3.49
N GLU A 37 -9.07 15.53 -3.39
CA GLU A 37 -8.15 15.30 -2.28
C GLU A 37 -6.79 15.96 -2.51
N LEU A 38 -6.38 16.11 -3.78
CA LEU A 38 -5.02 16.52 -4.17
C LEU A 38 -4.59 17.86 -3.57
N LEU A 39 -5.48 18.87 -3.59
CA LEU A 39 -5.14 20.20 -3.09
C LEU A 39 -4.65 20.17 -1.63
N LYS A 40 -5.30 19.37 -0.77
CA LYS A 40 -4.91 19.25 0.65
C LYS A 40 -3.58 18.51 0.80
N VAL A 41 -3.37 17.46 0.01
CA VAL A 41 -2.13 16.66 -0.01
C VAL A 41 -0.94 17.51 -0.46
N GLU A 42 -1.07 18.27 -1.54
CA GLU A 42 -0.02 19.13 -2.09
C GLU A 42 0.35 20.25 -1.12
N GLN A 43 -0.66 20.91 -0.53
CA GLN A 43 -0.44 21.94 0.49
C GLN A 43 0.31 21.39 1.71
N TYR A 44 -0.06 20.18 2.15
CA TYR A 44 0.64 19.52 3.25
C TYR A 44 2.10 19.22 2.90
N CYS A 45 2.35 18.62 1.73
CA CYS A 45 3.69 18.29 1.28
C CYS A 45 4.57 19.55 1.19
N LYS A 46 4.05 20.62 0.59
CA LYS A 46 4.72 21.92 0.54
C LYS A 46 5.07 22.45 1.94
N LYS A 47 4.12 22.42 2.87
CA LYS A 47 4.34 22.87 4.27
C LYS A 47 5.39 22.04 5.01
N LYS A 48 5.54 20.77 4.65
CA LYS A 48 6.47 19.83 5.28
C LYS A 48 7.78 19.63 4.52
N ASN A 49 8.03 20.41 3.46
CA ASN A 49 9.17 20.23 2.56
C ASN A 49 9.29 18.80 2.04
N LEU A 50 8.16 18.23 1.62
CA LEU A 50 8.07 16.95 0.92
C LEU A 50 7.82 17.22 -0.56
N PHE A 51 8.51 16.48 -1.42
CA PHE A 51 8.25 16.44 -2.84
C PHE A 51 7.03 15.57 -3.09
N CYS A 52 6.17 16.02 -4.00
CA CYS A 52 4.86 15.43 -4.29
C CYS A 52 4.66 15.43 -5.80
N ILE A 53 4.89 14.30 -6.44
CA ILE A 53 4.81 14.16 -7.90
C ILE A 53 3.54 13.41 -8.26
N ARG A 54 2.69 14.01 -9.09
CA ARG A 54 1.45 13.39 -9.58
C ARG A 54 1.71 12.64 -10.89
N SER A 55 1.06 11.50 -11.07
CA SER A 55 1.04 10.77 -12.33
C SER A 55 0.42 11.60 -13.45
N LYS A 56 0.95 11.49 -14.68
CA LYS A 56 0.37 12.09 -15.89
C LYS A 56 -0.73 11.24 -16.53
N PHE A 57 -1.46 10.53 -15.68
CA PHE A 57 -2.54 9.62 -16.05
C PHE A 57 -3.44 9.39 -14.83
N LYS A 58 -4.66 8.92 -15.08
CA LYS A 58 -5.60 8.47 -14.05
C LYS A 58 -5.76 6.96 -14.09
N ILE A 59 -6.11 6.38 -12.95
CA ILE A 59 -6.58 5.01 -12.83
C ILE A 59 -8.09 5.06 -12.63
N VAL A 60 -8.82 4.46 -13.55
CA VAL A 60 -10.27 4.23 -13.43
C VAL A 60 -10.44 2.79 -12.96
N LEU A 61 -11.09 2.59 -11.81
CA LEU A 61 -11.37 1.27 -11.29
C LEU A 61 -12.42 0.58 -12.19
N ALA A 62 -12.22 -0.69 -12.48
CA ALA A 62 -13.08 -1.44 -13.39
C ALA A 62 -14.44 -1.79 -12.76
N ASP A 63 -14.53 -1.87 -11.42
CA ASP A 63 -15.72 -2.26 -10.68
C ASP A 63 -15.89 -1.41 -9.40
N ASP A 64 -17.12 -0.94 -9.11
CA ASP A 64 -17.48 -0.21 -7.88
C ASP A 64 -17.65 -1.14 -6.64
N THR A 65 -17.50 -2.46 -6.81
CA THR A 65 -17.83 -3.48 -5.81
C THR A 65 -16.59 -4.20 -5.27
N GLY A 66 -15.71 -3.47 -4.58
CA GLY A 66 -14.64 -4.04 -3.75
C GLY A 66 -13.21 -3.61 -4.11
N TYR A 67 -12.24 -3.99 -3.27
CA TYR A 67 -10.81 -3.64 -3.40
C TYR A 67 -10.15 -4.45 -4.53
N SER A 68 -10.54 -4.15 -5.77
CA SER A 68 -9.95 -4.74 -6.98
C SER A 68 -8.77 -3.89 -7.44
N ASN A 69 -7.59 -4.52 -7.58
CA ASN A 69 -6.44 -3.89 -8.26
C ASN A 69 -6.66 -3.76 -9.77
N LYS A 70 -7.82 -4.18 -10.29
CA LYS A 70 -8.20 -4.00 -11.69
C LYS A 70 -8.68 -2.56 -11.89
N GLY A 71 -7.74 -1.65 -12.02
CA GLY A 71 -7.96 -0.36 -12.64
C GLY A 71 -7.22 -0.30 -13.97
N PHE A 72 -7.75 0.44 -14.93
CA PHE A 72 -7.04 0.69 -16.18
C PHE A 72 -6.57 2.15 -16.25
N ARG A 73 -5.38 2.32 -16.83
CA ARG A 73 -4.76 3.62 -17.02
C ARG A 73 -5.48 4.37 -18.13
N VAL A 74 -5.85 5.62 -17.88
CA VAL A 74 -6.42 6.55 -18.86
C VAL A 74 -5.65 7.86 -18.88
N PRO A 75 -5.63 8.59 -20.00
CA PRO A 75 -5.06 9.94 -20.06
C PRO A 75 -5.70 10.90 -19.04
N GLU A 76 -4.98 11.95 -18.63
CA GLU A 76 -5.52 12.94 -17.68
C GLU A 76 -6.80 13.61 -18.18
N GLN A 77 -6.92 13.80 -19.50
CA GLN A 77 -8.05 14.46 -20.16
C GLN A 77 -9.29 13.56 -20.32
N ASP A 78 -9.20 12.27 -19.97
CA ASP A 78 -10.35 11.37 -20.02
C ASP A 78 -11.49 11.94 -19.16
N ALA A 79 -12.74 11.90 -19.62
CA ALA A 79 -13.85 12.51 -18.90
C ALA A 79 -14.24 11.74 -17.62
N ARG A 80 -13.85 10.46 -17.51
CA ARG A 80 -14.20 9.62 -16.35
C ARG A 80 -13.45 10.08 -15.10
N GLN A 81 -14.12 9.93 -13.96
CA GLN A 81 -13.47 10.08 -12.66
C GLN A 81 -12.48 8.93 -12.45
N GLY A 82 -11.33 9.26 -11.87
CA GLY A 82 -10.29 8.31 -11.56
C GLY A 82 -9.32 8.90 -10.55
N MET A 83 -8.52 8.02 -9.95
CA MET A 83 -7.48 8.41 -9.01
C MET A 83 -6.16 8.67 -9.73
N TYR A 84 -5.39 9.64 -9.26
CA TYR A 84 -4.00 9.84 -9.64
C TYR A 84 -3.11 9.13 -8.64
N PHE A 85 -2.02 8.54 -9.12
CA PHE A 85 -0.95 8.19 -8.21
C PHE A 85 -0.13 9.43 -7.87
N VAL A 86 0.22 9.52 -6.60
CA VAL A 86 1.07 10.56 -6.06
C VAL A 86 2.25 9.90 -5.36
N TYR A 87 3.45 10.33 -5.75
CA TYR A 87 4.72 9.85 -5.24
C TYR A 87 5.28 10.90 -4.30
N ILE A 88 5.43 10.54 -3.03
CA ILE A 88 5.80 11.47 -1.97
C ILE A 88 7.12 11.03 -1.36
N SER A 89 8.07 11.96 -1.27
CA SER A 89 9.40 11.71 -0.70
C SER A 89 9.99 12.98 -0.07
N ARG A 90 10.98 12.80 0.79
CA ARG A 90 11.88 13.90 1.23
C ARG A 90 12.96 14.22 0.18
N ASP A 91 13.13 13.34 -0.80
CA ASP A 91 14.13 13.41 -1.86
C ASP A 91 13.41 13.58 -3.21
N GLU A 92 13.70 14.69 -3.89
CA GLU A 92 13.06 15.04 -5.16
C GLU A 92 13.32 14.00 -6.24
N GLU A 93 14.57 13.52 -6.32
CA GLU A 93 15.01 12.56 -7.33
C GLU A 93 14.25 11.25 -7.15
N LYS A 94 14.13 10.77 -5.91
CA LYS A 94 13.38 9.54 -5.63
C LYS A 94 11.88 9.66 -5.94
N ALA A 95 11.26 10.82 -5.68
CA ALA A 95 9.86 11.04 -6.05
C ALA A 95 9.65 11.00 -7.58
N TRP A 96 10.55 11.63 -8.34
CA TRP A 96 10.51 11.60 -9.81
C TRP A 96 10.83 10.23 -10.38
N LEU A 97 11.83 9.52 -9.84
CA LEU A 97 12.16 8.15 -10.26
C LEU A 97 10.98 7.20 -10.04
N ALA A 98 10.26 7.32 -8.93
CA ALA A 98 9.07 6.50 -8.69
C ALA A 98 7.97 6.78 -9.71
N ALA A 99 7.71 8.06 -10.02
CA ALA A 99 6.76 8.43 -11.07
C ALA A 99 7.19 7.94 -12.46
N TYR A 100 8.49 7.98 -12.76
CA TYR A 100 9.06 7.51 -14.00
C TYR A 100 8.96 5.99 -14.15
N TYR A 101 9.38 5.21 -13.14
CA TYR A 101 9.29 3.75 -13.17
C TYR A 101 7.85 3.26 -13.30
N GLU A 102 6.89 3.93 -12.68
CA GLU A 102 5.47 3.65 -12.93
C GLU A 102 5.08 3.91 -14.39
N LEU A 103 5.49 5.06 -14.95
CA LEU A 103 5.11 5.44 -16.31
C LEU A 103 5.55 4.39 -17.33
N ILE A 104 6.77 3.88 -17.19
CA ILE A 104 7.34 2.86 -18.08
C ILE A 104 7.01 1.42 -17.66
N ASN A 105 6.13 1.22 -16.66
CA ASN A 105 5.75 -0.09 -16.11
C ASN A 105 6.93 -0.93 -15.59
N ASN A 106 7.97 -0.28 -15.09
CA ASN A 106 9.10 -0.95 -14.45
C ASN A 106 8.76 -1.25 -12.98
N HIS A 107 7.96 -2.30 -12.77
CA HIS A 107 7.51 -2.72 -11.45
C HIS A 107 8.65 -3.13 -10.52
N THR A 108 9.74 -3.67 -11.08
CA THR A 108 10.89 -4.13 -10.31
C THR A 108 11.60 -2.96 -9.64
N ASP A 109 12.05 -1.97 -10.43
CA ASP A 109 12.76 -0.83 -9.88
C ASP A 109 11.86 0.07 -9.04
N LEU A 110 10.57 0.20 -9.40
CA LEU A 110 9.59 0.88 -8.56
C LEU A 110 9.45 0.21 -7.19
N GLY A 111 9.30 -1.12 -7.14
CA GLY A 111 9.15 -1.85 -5.88
C GLY A 111 10.37 -1.71 -4.97
N LEU A 112 11.58 -1.80 -5.55
CA LEU A 112 12.83 -1.59 -4.82
C LEU A 112 12.95 -0.16 -4.29
N LEU A 113 12.60 0.84 -5.10
CA LEU A 113 12.61 2.24 -4.70
C LEU A 113 11.61 2.55 -3.57
N LEU A 114 10.47 1.85 -3.53
CA LEU A 114 9.49 1.93 -2.44
C LEU A 114 9.94 1.22 -1.16
N GLY A 115 11.13 0.59 -1.16
CA GLY A 115 11.71 -0.11 -0.02
C GLY A 115 11.20 -1.53 0.16
N TYR A 116 10.61 -2.15 -0.86
CA TYR A 116 10.11 -3.52 -0.77
C TYR A 116 11.26 -4.52 -0.82
N PRO A 117 11.20 -5.63 -0.06
CA PRO A 117 12.23 -6.65 -0.13
C PRO A 117 12.34 -7.24 -1.54
N GLU A 118 13.57 -7.44 -2.03
CA GLU A 118 13.84 -8.01 -3.37
C GLU A 118 13.06 -9.31 -3.64
N CYS A 119 12.93 -10.18 -2.64
CA CYS A 119 12.18 -11.43 -2.78
C CYS A 119 10.68 -11.18 -3.02
N CYS A 120 10.11 -10.13 -2.42
CA CYS A 120 8.71 -9.73 -2.59
C CYS A 120 8.49 -9.06 -3.94
N VAL A 121 9.45 -8.23 -4.39
CA VAL A 121 9.43 -7.64 -5.72
C VAL A 121 9.47 -8.72 -6.79
N LYS A 122 10.40 -9.67 -6.67
CA LYS A 122 10.51 -10.83 -7.57
C LYS A 122 9.21 -11.65 -7.58
N PHE A 123 8.67 -11.95 -6.41
CA PHE A 123 7.39 -12.65 -6.29
C PHE A 123 6.28 -11.92 -7.04
N PHE A 124 6.10 -10.63 -6.79
CA PHE A 124 5.10 -9.82 -7.47
C PHE A 124 5.28 -9.85 -8.99
N SER A 125 6.49 -9.64 -9.50
CA SER A 125 6.79 -9.69 -10.94
C SER A 125 6.50 -11.06 -11.58
N THR A 126 6.56 -12.15 -10.81
CA THR A 126 6.25 -13.49 -11.31
C THR A 126 4.78 -13.87 -11.20
N GLN A 127 4.07 -13.38 -10.18
CA GLN A 127 2.72 -13.83 -9.86
C GLN A 127 1.64 -12.87 -10.32
N PHE A 128 1.92 -11.57 -10.40
CA PHE A 128 0.96 -10.59 -10.85
C PHE A 128 0.80 -10.67 -12.37
N ASN A 129 -0.41 -11.01 -12.81
CA ASN A 129 -0.78 -11.07 -14.23
C ASN A 129 -2.29 -10.85 -14.40
N GLU A 130 -2.77 -10.87 -15.63
CA GLU A 130 -4.20 -10.62 -15.94
C GLU A 130 -5.15 -11.61 -15.24
N HIS A 131 -4.69 -12.83 -14.97
CA HIS A 131 -5.45 -13.87 -14.27
C HIS A 131 -5.25 -13.86 -12.75
N ASN A 132 -4.20 -13.19 -12.25
CA ASN A 132 -3.89 -13.05 -10.84
C ASN A 132 -3.47 -11.61 -10.50
N SER A 133 -4.46 -10.73 -10.36
CA SER A 133 -4.26 -9.32 -10.00
C SER A 133 -4.15 -9.07 -8.47
N ASN A 134 -4.26 -10.12 -7.67
CA ASN A 134 -4.13 -10.05 -6.21
C ASN A 134 -3.37 -11.29 -5.71
N PRO A 135 -2.03 -11.33 -5.85
CA PRO A 135 -1.21 -12.47 -5.44
C PRO A 135 -1.04 -12.52 -3.91
N GLU A 136 -2.15 -12.49 -3.20
CA GLU A 136 -2.24 -12.50 -1.75
C GLU A 136 -2.13 -13.93 -1.21
N HIS A 137 -1.42 -14.09 -0.10
CA HIS A 137 -1.34 -15.36 0.62
C HIS A 137 -2.41 -15.44 1.70
N VAL A 138 -2.83 -16.68 2.00
CA VAL A 138 -3.55 -16.95 3.25
C VAL A 138 -2.63 -16.57 4.41
N PRO A 139 -3.05 -15.66 5.31
CA PRO A 139 -2.17 -15.11 6.33
C PRO A 139 -1.92 -16.16 7.42
N THR A 140 -0.64 -16.44 7.69
CA THR A 140 -0.19 -17.23 8.86
C THR A 140 0.50 -16.36 9.90
N ASN A 141 1.01 -15.20 9.47
CA ASN A 141 1.67 -14.20 10.31
C ASN A 141 0.92 -12.87 10.25
N HIS A 142 0.65 -12.27 11.40
CA HIS A 142 -0.10 -11.01 11.47
C HIS A 142 0.70 -9.81 10.93
N PHE A 143 2.05 -9.85 11.00
CA PHE A 143 2.89 -8.76 10.50
C PHE A 143 2.84 -8.58 8.99
N THR A 144 2.57 -9.66 8.26
CA THR A 144 2.46 -9.68 6.80
C THR A 144 1.02 -9.85 6.33
N ASN A 145 0.05 -9.74 7.24
CA ASN A 145 -1.35 -9.89 6.93
C ASN A 145 -1.86 -8.66 6.16
N ILE A 146 -1.92 -8.77 4.83
CA ILE A 146 -2.43 -7.71 3.94
C ILE A 146 -3.90 -7.90 3.54
N THR A 147 -4.57 -8.92 4.10
CA THR A 147 -5.95 -9.29 3.76
C THR A 147 -6.98 -8.27 4.24
N LYS A 148 -6.56 -7.33 5.11
CA LYS A 148 -7.41 -6.28 5.70
C LYS A 148 -7.08 -4.87 5.18
N ARG A 149 -6.40 -4.76 4.04
CA ARG A 149 -6.05 -3.46 3.42
C ARG A 149 -7.25 -2.59 3.08
N ASP A 150 -8.39 -3.22 2.77
CA ASP A 150 -9.68 -2.57 2.53
C ASP A 150 -10.23 -1.88 3.78
N LYS A 151 -9.80 -2.32 4.96
CA LYS A 151 -10.14 -1.75 6.27
C LYS A 151 -9.05 -0.84 6.83
N ASP A 152 -8.07 -0.47 6.01
CA ASP A 152 -6.86 0.23 6.43
C ASP A 152 -6.05 -0.47 7.53
N ALA A 153 -6.20 -1.79 7.68
CA ALA A 153 -5.57 -2.56 8.74
C ALA A 153 -4.40 -3.40 8.18
N VAL A 154 -3.29 -2.74 7.85
CA VAL A 154 -2.06 -3.41 7.39
C VAL A 154 -0.82 -2.69 7.93
N LEU A 155 0.27 -3.43 8.11
CA LEU A 155 1.57 -2.85 8.44
C LEU A 155 2.43 -2.61 7.20
N ILE A 156 2.28 -3.41 6.14
CA ILE A 156 3.08 -3.31 4.91
C ILE A 156 2.20 -3.00 3.70
N SER A 157 2.78 -2.34 2.70
CA SER A 157 2.09 -1.89 1.47
C SER A 157 2.46 -2.71 0.23
N HIS A 158 3.03 -3.89 0.42
CA HIS A 158 3.46 -4.78 -0.67
C HIS A 158 2.95 -6.21 -0.45
N PHE A 159 2.91 -6.99 -1.53
CA PHE A 159 2.65 -8.42 -1.46
C PHE A 159 3.90 -9.14 -0.94
N PRO A 160 3.87 -9.71 0.28
CA PRO A 160 4.99 -10.47 0.79
C PRO A 160 5.13 -11.76 -0.04
N CYS A 161 6.36 -12.24 -0.30
CA CYS A 161 6.57 -13.47 -1.09
C CYS A 161 6.14 -14.77 -0.39
N SER A 162 5.84 -14.67 0.90
CA SER A 162 5.19 -15.68 1.73
C SER A 162 4.66 -15.01 2.99
N SER A 163 3.70 -15.65 3.66
CA SER A 163 3.22 -15.19 4.98
C SER A 163 4.30 -15.22 6.07
N GLU A 164 5.43 -15.89 5.85
CA GLU A 164 6.57 -15.92 6.80
C GLU A 164 7.80 -15.18 6.23
N CYS A 165 7.61 -14.22 5.33
CA CYS A 165 8.71 -13.47 4.74
C CYS A 165 9.44 -12.65 5.81
N GLU A 166 10.61 -13.12 6.27
CA GLU A 166 11.41 -12.51 7.35
C GLU A 166 11.69 -11.02 7.12
N LYS A 167 12.10 -10.65 5.90
CA LYS A 167 12.37 -9.25 5.53
C LYS A 167 11.12 -8.36 5.64
N SER A 168 9.94 -8.90 5.27
CA SER A 168 8.69 -8.16 5.40
C SER A 168 8.25 -8.05 6.85
N ILE A 169 8.48 -9.10 7.65
CA ILE A 169 8.21 -9.09 9.10
C ILE A 169 9.08 -8.05 9.81
N GLU A 170 10.38 -7.96 9.46
CA GLU A 170 11.28 -6.94 10.01
C GLU A 170 10.83 -5.51 9.65
N LEU A 171 10.43 -5.27 8.39
CA LEU A 171 9.86 -3.98 7.99
C LEU A 171 8.59 -3.66 8.78
N ALA A 172 7.65 -4.62 8.88
CA ALA A 172 6.42 -4.45 9.63
C ALA A 172 6.67 -4.12 11.11
N LYS A 173 7.62 -4.80 11.75
CA LYS A 173 8.04 -4.52 13.14
C LYS A 173 8.64 -3.12 13.28
N THR A 174 9.46 -2.71 12.32
CA THR A 174 10.04 -1.35 12.28
C THR A 174 8.95 -0.29 12.18
N TYR A 175 7.97 -0.48 11.29
CA TYR A 175 6.85 0.43 11.11
C TYR A 175 5.95 0.48 12.34
N LEU A 176 5.65 -0.69 12.94
CA LEU A 176 4.90 -0.78 14.17
C LEU A 176 5.61 -0.05 15.32
N ALA A 177 6.93 -0.19 15.46
CA ALA A 177 7.69 0.52 16.50
C ALA A 177 7.55 2.05 16.39
N VAL A 178 7.52 2.58 15.15
CA VAL A 178 7.25 4.00 14.90
C VAL A 178 5.82 4.35 15.31
N LEU A 179 4.84 3.54 14.92
CA LEU A 179 3.43 3.76 15.29
C LEU A 179 3.24 3.73 16.80
N THR A 180 3.79 2.74 17.50
CA THR A 180 3.71 2.64 18.96
C THR A 180 4.31 3.87 19.64
N LYS A 181 5.40 4.43 19.10
CA LYS A 181 6.03 5.62 19.66
C LYS A 181 5.20 6.89 19.46
N GLU A 182 4.55 7.03 18.30
CA GLU A 182 3.91 8.28 17.88
C GLU A 182 2.38 8.30 18.09
N ASP A 183 1.76 7.13 18.16
CA ASP A 183 0.30 6.94 18.24
C ASP A 183 -0.04 5.53 18.79
N VAL A 184 0.20 5.32 20.10
CA VAL A 184 -0.02 4.04 20.80
C VAL A 184 -1.41 3.47 20.53
N GLN A 185 -2.45 4.30 20.60
CA GLN A 185 -3.83 3.86 20.39
C GLN A 185 -4.02 3.25 18.99
N ARG A 186 -3.48 3.88 17.94
CA ARG A 186 -3.55 3.31 16.59
C ARG A 186 -2.73 2.03 16.47
N ALA A 187 -1.58 1.94 17.12
CA ALA A 187 -0.76 0.73 17.09
C ALA A 187 -1.50 -0.47 17.73
N GLU A 188 -2.15 -0.26 18.87
CA GLU A 188 -2.95 -1.28 19.56
C GLU A 188 -4.17 -1.70 18.73
N GLU A 189 -4.92 -0.74 18.19
CA GLU A 189 -6.05 -1.00 17.29
C GLU A 189 -5.60 -1.85 16.08
N LEU A 190 -4.51 -1.45 15.43
CA LEU A 190 -3.99 -2.14 14.26
C LEU A 190 -3.58 -3.58 14.61
N LEU A 191 -2.90 -3.79 15.74
CA LEU A 191 -2.49 -5.12 16.20
C LEU A 191 -3.66 -6.06 16.48
N GLU A 192 -4.79 -5.54 16.95
CA GLU A 192 -6.02 -6.32 17.13
C GLU A 192 -6.63 -6.69 15.77
N GLU A 193 -6.72 -5.73 14.84
CA GLU A 193 -7.34 -5.91 13.52
C GLU A 193 -6.60 -6.91 12.62
N ILE A 194 -5.27 -6.97 12.71
CA ILE A 194 -4.42 -7.80 11.84
C ILE A 194 -4.19 -9.22 12.36
N ARG A 195 -4.75 -9.58 13.52
CA ARG A 195 -4.60 -10.93 14.09
C ARG A 195 -5.06 -12.01 13.12
N VAL A 196 -4.32 -13.11 13.10
CA VAL A 196 -4.70 -14.32 12.38
C VAL A 196 -5.47 -15.21 13.35
N THR A 197 -6.78 -15.35 13.17
CA THR A 197 -7.58 -16.32 13.92
C THR A 197 -7.48 -17.70 13.27
N GLN A 198 -7.18 -18.73 14.06
CA GLN A 198 -6.97 -20.12 13.60
C GLN A 198 -8.21 -20.80 12.98
N SER A 199 -9.33 -20.09 12.80
CA SER A 199 -10.61 -20.65 12.37
C SER A 199 -10.82 -20.78 10.86
N GLN A 200 -9.85 -20.41 10.01
CA GLN A 200 -9.98 -20.52 8.55
C GLN A 200 -9.29 -21.75 7.93
N SER A 201 -8.67 -22.63 8.73
CA SER A 201 -7.91 -23.79 8.23
C SER A 201 -8.69 -25.12 8.21
N GLN A 202 -10.01 -25.13 8.47
CA GLN A 202 -10.77 -26.39 8.61
C GLN A 202 -12.07 -26.52 7.80
N GLN A 203 -12.39 -25.64 6.84
CA GLN A 203 -13.64 -25.75 6.07
C GLN A 203 -13.56 -26.32 4.64
N ASP A 204 -12.37 -26.64 4.10
CA ASP A 204 -12.26 -27.22 2.74
C ASP A 204 -11.92 -28.73 2.67
N ASN A 205 -11.89 -29.44 3.79
CA ASN A 205 -11.64 -30.90 3.81
C ASN A 205 -12.89 -31.73 4.12
N GLY A 206 -14.03 -31.39 3.51
CA GLY A 206 -15.22 -32.21 3.69
C GLY A 206 -16.38 -31.85 2.78
N GLN A 207 -16.33 -32.33 1.53
CA GLN A 207 -17.47 -32.98 0.84
C GLN A 207 -17.15 -33.21 -0.65
N ASN A 208 -16.88 -34.45 -1.04
CA ASN A 208 -17.80 -35.22 -1.89
C ASN A 208 -17.34 -36.68 -2.06
N PRO A 209 -18.13 -37.68 -1.63
CA PRO A 209 -18.05 -39.02 -2.19
C PRO A 209 -18.68 -39.03 -3.58
N LEU A 210 -17.96 -39.61 -4.53
CA LEU A 210 -18.36 -39.87 -5.91
C LEU A 210 -19.63 -40.74 -5.95
N HIS A 211 -20.63 -40.28 -6.72
CA HIS A 211 -21.58 -41.13 -7.43
C HIS A 211 -21.38 -40.92 -8.93
#